data_AF-A0A815DRG9-F1
#
_entry.id   AF-A0A815DRG9-F1
#
_cell.length_a   1.000
_cell.length_b   1.000
_cell.length_c   1.000
_cell.angle_alpha   90.00
_cell.angle_beta   90.00
_cell.angle_gamma   90.00
#
_symmetry.space_group_name_H-M   'P 1'
#
loop_
_entity.id
_entity.type
_entity.pdbx_description
1 polymer ?
#
loop_
_entity_poly.entity_id
_entity_poly.type
_entity_poly.pdbx_seq_one_letter_code
_entity_poly.pdbx_strand_id
1 'polypeptide(L)'
;MLRRADFWKEESEAPLLRLNRSFLPSDEILQKIEDNAEDDFVTNFDHVRIIRLDAERTFVNIKQRTTLMHVLSFLQNEFNSYHQAMSYVAGFLLLTNSPTKVIEKMRQLHQNVLIDYWTEEPVAFATDAYVFDYLLADYYPDIHQHLSKHFILPETYTQKWFTTLCVGVLPFKALFQFFDTFVTNASSTSTNIFLFQFALSLTKHIREGLLQTKNVAVMYQYLRLDSSIPQFDAKLDELAVSIVDKAKDYDLSSYDFVKLREKAYNEKLRSRLEAAKRSHDERKVSITSSSSDHESEEEEEAQPITMKTLVNRMENLHIE
;
A
#
# COMPACT_ATOMS: atom_id res chain seq x y z
N MET A 1 -7.24 -9.43 -17.18
CA MET A 1 -8.53 -8.88 -17.68
C MET A 1 -8.44 -8.20 -19.06
N LEU A 2 -7.36 -7.48 -19.36
CA LEU A 2 -7.24 -6.60 -20.56
C LEU A 2 -7.39 -7.29 -21.93
N ARG A 3 -7.20 -8.62 -22.02
CA ARG A 3 -7.35 -9.39 -23.27
C ARG A 3 -8.80 -9.64 -23.69
N ARG A 4 -9.76 -9.43 -22.78
CA ARG A 4 -11.17 -9.62 -23.09
C ARG A 4 -11.64 -8.55 -24.08
N ALA A 5 -12.24 -8.97 -25.19
CA ALA A 5 -12.72 -8.06 -26.24
C ALA A 5 -13.75 -7.03 -25.74
N ASP A 6 -14.54 -7.40 -24.72
CA ASP A 6 -15.55 -6.55 -24.10
C ASP A 6 -15.02 -5.71 -22.93
N PHE A 7 -13.76 -5.89 -22.49
CA PHE A 7 -13.23 -5.22 -21.29
C PHE A 7 -13.40 -3.70 -21.34
N TRP A 8 -12.95 -3.05 -22.41
CA TRP A 8 -13.02 -1.59 -22.54
C TRP A 8 -14.44 -1.06 -22.67
N LYS A 9 -15.35 -1.87 -23.22
CA LYS A 9 -16.77 -1.54 -23.26
C LYS A 9 -17.39 -1.61 -21.87
N GLU A 10 -16.98 -2.56 -21.05
CA GLU A 10 -17.53 -2.81 -19.71
C GLU A 10 -16.90 -1.95 -18.61
N GLU A 11 -15.62 -1.59 -18.74
CA GLU A 11 -14.79 -1.06 -17.64
C GLU A 11 -14.12 0.29 -17.96
N SER A 12 -14.39 0.93 -19.10
CA SER A 12 -13.75 2.23 -19.46
C SER A 12 -13.88 3.30 -18.38
N GLU A 13 -14.99 3.31 -17.65
CA GLU A 13 -15.28 4.25 -16.55
C GLU A 13 -14.94 3.69 -15.15
N ALA A 14 -14.22 2.57 -15.07
CA ALA A 14 -13.83 1.99 -13.79
C ALA A 14 -12.97 2.95 -12.99
N PRO A 15 -13.26 3.19 -11.69
CA PRO A 15 -12.46 4.10 -10.88
C PRO A 15 -10.98 3.71 -10.79
N LEU A 16 -10.65 2.41 -10.89
CA LEU A 16 -9.28 1.93 -10.98
C LEU A 16 -8.52 2.54 -12.17
N LEU A 17 -9.19 2.75 -13.30
CA LEU A 17 -8.59 3.25 -14.55
C LEU A 17 -8.49 4.78 -14.61
N ARG A 18 -8.87 5.50 -13.54
CA ARG A 18 -8.87 6.98 -13.52
C ARG A 18 -7.52 7.61 -13.85
N LEU A 19 -6.42 6.91 -13.57
CA LEU A 19 -5.05 7.34 -13.84
C LEU A 19 -4.44 6.65 -15.07
N ASN A 20 -5.26 6.04 -15.93
CA ASN A 20 -4.81 5.40 -17.16
C ASN A 20 -4.21 6.40 -18.15
N ARG A 21 -4.81 7.60 -18.27
CA ARG A 21 -4.33 8.69 -19.15
C ARG A 21 -3.94 8.22 -20.57
N SER A 22 -4.80 7.37 -21.16
CA SER A 22 -4.60 6.80 -22.50
C SER A 22 -3.35 5.92 -22.66
N PHE A 23 -2.74 5.45 -21.57
CA PHE A 23 -1.62 4.51 -21.63
C PHE A 23 -2.07 3.11 -22.04
N LEU A 24 -3.18 2.62 -21.47
CA LEU A 24 -3.82 1.38 -21.90
C LEU A 24 -5.04 1.68 -22.81
N PRO A 25 -5.35 0.79 -23.78
CA PRO A 25 -4.59 -0.43 -24.12
C PRO A 25 -3.21 -0.10 -24.74
N SER A 26 -2.21 -0.92 -24.42
CA SER A 26 -0.85 -0.84 -24.95
C SER A 26 -0.43 -2.21 -25.45
N ASP A 27 0.04 -2.29 -26.69
CA ASP A 27 0.51 -3.54 -27.29
C ASP A 27 1.65 -4.17 -26.48
N GLU A 28 2.55 -3.35 -25.95
CA GLU A 28 3.66 -3.82 -25.09
C GLU A 28 3.12 -4.52 -23.84
N ILE A 29 2.12 -3.93 -23.18
CA ILE A 29 1.50 -4.52 -21.99
C ILE A 29 0.71 -5.77 -22.35
N LEU A 30 -0.05 -5.75 -23.44
CA LEU A 30 -0.84 -6.90 -23.89
C LEU A 30 0.04 -8.11 -24.27
N GLN A 31 1.23 -7.87 -24.83
CA GLN A 31 2.22 -8.91 -25.15
C GLN A 31 2.84 -9.54 -23.90
N LYS A 32 2.98 -8.78 -22.80
CA LYS A 32 3.50 -9.28 -21.51
C LYS A 32 2.50 -10.14 -20.72
N ILE A 33 1.21 -10.13 -21.09
CA ILE A 33 0.19 -10.96 -20.43
C ILE A 33 0.39 -12.42 -20.86
N GLU A 34 0.46 -13.34 -19.91
CA GLU A 34 0.55 -14.77 -20.23
C GLU A 34 -0.84 -15.34 -20.56
N ASP A 35 -0.92 -16.25 -21.54
CA ASP A 35 -2.12 -17.02 -21.82
C ASP A 35 -2.27 -18.11 -20.76
N ASN A 36 -2.95 -17.78 -19.67
CA ASN A 36 -3.23 -18.75 -18.62
C ASN A 36 -4.52 -19.52 -18.96
N ALA A 37 -4.49 -20.82 -18.66
CA ALA A 37 -5.68 -21.67 -18.66
C ALA A 37 -6.75 -21.11 -17.71
N GLU A 38 -7.98 -21.65 -17.79
CA GLU A 38 -9.03 -21.32 -16.84
C GLU A 38 -8.51 -21.49 -15.40
N ASP A 39 -8.58 -20.40 -14.63
CA ASP A 39 -8.18 -20.40 -13.23
C ASP A 39 -9.22 -21.14 -12.41
N ASP A 40 -8.86 -22.32 -11.91
CA ASP A 40 -9.63 -23.03 -10.89
C ASP A 40 -9.09 -22.67 -9.51
N PHE A 41 -9.78 -21.75 -8.82
CA PHE A 41 -9.52 -21.42 -7.42
C PHE A 41 -10.85 -21.33 -6.68
N VAL A 42 -10.82 -21.53 -5.37
CA VAL A 42 -12.04 -21.53 -4.54
C VAL A 42 -12.81 -20.23 -4.77
N THR A 43 -14.09 -20.34 -5.14
CA THR A 43 -14.98 -19.18 -5.36
C THR A 43 -16.17 -19.15 -4.41
N ASN A 44 -16.37 -20.19 -3.60
CA ASN A 44 -17.49 -20.24 -2.66
C ASN A 44 -17.11 -19.56 -1.34
N PHE A 45 -17.28 -18.24 -1.30
CA PHE A 45 -17.03 -17.43 -0.12
C PHE A 45 -18.28 -16.65 0.29
N ASP A 46 -18.46 -16.49 1.60
CA ASP A 46 -19.29 -15.41 2.12
C ASP A 46 -18.44 -14.13 2.18
N HIS A 47 -18.66 -13.23 1.22
CA HIS A 47 -17.87 -12.02 1.09
C HIS A 47 -18.23 -11.02 2.19
N VAL A 48 -17.29 -10.78 3.10
CA VAL A 48 -17.45 -9.74 4.12
C VAL A 48 -17.77 -8.38 3.48
N ARG A 49 -18.60 -7.59 4.16
CA ARG A 49 -19.14 -6.32 3.64
C ARG A 49 -18.06 -5.39 3.09
N ILE A 50 -16.90 -5.32 3.74
CA ILE A 50 -15.84 -4.40 3.33
C ILE A 50 -15.23 -4.78 1.96
N ILE A 51 -15.01 -6.08 1.71
CA ILE A 51 -14.51 -6.58 0.41
C ILE A 51 -15.50 -6.26 -0.71
N ARG A 52 -16.80 -6.42 -0.46
CA ARG A 52 -17.86 -6.09 -1.45
C ARG A 52 -17.81 -4.62 -1.83
N LEU A 53 -17.75 -3.72 -0.83
CA LEU A 53 -17.69 -2.28 -1.05
C LEU A 53 -16.41 -1.88 -1.79
N ASP A 54 -15.28 -2.49 -1.48
CA ASP A 54 -14.02 -2.17 -2.15
C ASP A 54 -13.99 -2.68 -3.60
N ALA A 55 -14.61 -3.83 -3.89
CA ALA A 55 -14.77 -4.30 -5.27
C ALA A 55 -15.68 -3.35 -6.08
N GLU A 56 -16.79 -2.89 -5.50
CA GLU A 56 -17.69 -1.92 -6.13
C GLU A 56 -17.02 -0.58 -6.44
N ARG A 57 -16.08 -0.14 -5.59
CA ARG A 57 -15.28 1.08 -5.80
C ARG A 57 -14.14 0.88 -6.80
N THR A 58 -13.82 -0.35 -7.20
CA THR A 58 -12.67 -0.65 -8.07
C THR A 58 -13.10 -0.88 -9.51
N PHE A 59 -14.14 -1.70 -9.73
CA PHE A 59 -14.64 -2.09 -11.05
C PHE A 59 -16.12 -1.73 -11.25
N VAL A 60 -16.56 -1.62 -12.49
CA VAL A 60 -17.97 -1.37 -12.85
C VAL A 60 -18.72 -2.68 -13.06
N ASN A 61 -18.17 -3.61 -13.82
CA ASN A 61 -18.86 -4.82 -14.21
C ASN A 61 -18.95 -5.81 -13.05
N ILE A 62 -20.11 -6.43 -12.89
CA ILE A 62 -20.34 -7.42 -11.84
C ILE A 62 -19.38 -8.60 -11.92
N LYS A 63 -18.99 -9.05 -13.13
CA LYS A 63 -18.04 -10.15 -13.31
C LYS A 63 -16.68 -9.80 -12.71
N GLN A 64 -16.16 -8.61 -13.00
CA GLN A 64 -14.85 -8.19 -12.50
C GLN A 64 -14.87 -7.91 -10.99
N ARG A 65 -15.98 -7.35 -10.48
CA ARG A 65 -16.22 -7.22 -9.03
C ARG A 65 -16.19 -8.59 -8.37
N THR A 66 -16.92 -9.57 -8.90
CA THR A 66 -16.94 -10.94 -8.38
C THR A 66 -15.57 -11.59 -8.40
N THR A 67 -14.82 -11.45 -9.49
CA THR A 67 -13.43 -11.93 -9.57
C THR A 67 -12.55 -11.32 -8.48
N LEU A 68 -12.61 -9.99 -8.30
CA LEU A 68 -11.86 -9.32 -7.25
C LEU A 68 -12.30 -9.76 -5.85
N MET A 69 -13.61 -9.92 -5.61
CA MET A 69 -14.13 -10.41 -4.33
C MET A 69 -13.62 -11.82 -4.00
N HIS A 70 -13.62 -12.76 -4.96
CA HIS A 70 -13.07 -14.10 -4.73
C HIS A 70 -11.57 -14.04 -4.38
N VAL A 71 -10.78 -13.26 -5.12
CA VAL A 71 -9.34 -13.09 -4.85
C VAL A 71 -9.10 -12.51 -3.46
N LEU A 72 -9.82 -11.45 -3.09
CA LEU A 72 -9.65 -10.79 -1.80
C LEU A 72 -10.12 -11.67 -0.63
N SER A 73 -11.23 -12.42 -0.79
CA SER A 73 -11.70 -13.34 0.24
C SER A 73 -10.75 -14.53 0.41
N PHE A 74 -10.15 -15.03 -0.67
CA PHE A 74 -9.11 -16.05 -0.57
C PHE A 74 -7.92 -15.52 0.25
N LEU A 75 -7.40 -14.34 -0.11
CA LEU A 75 -6.26 -13.73 0.58
C LEU A 75 -6.58 -13.38 2.04
N GLN A 76 -7.79 -12.90 2.32
CA GLN A 76 -8.23 -12.61 3.69
C GLN A 76 -8.19 -13.87 4.56
N ASN A 77 -8.73 -14.98 4.06
CA ASN A 77 -8.74 -16.24 4.79
C ASN A 77 -7.32 -16.78 4.97
N GLU A 78 -6.47 -16.65 3.95
CA GLU A 78 -5.07 -17.11 4.02
C GLU A 78 -4.23 -16.27 4.99
N PHE A 79 -4.39 -14.95 5.00
CA PHE A 79 -3.63 -14.03 5.86
C PHE A 79 -4.25 -13.85 7.25
N ASN A 80 -5.46 -14.38 7.46
CA ASN A 80 -6.29 -14.12 8.64
C ASN A 80 -6.45 -12.62 8.93
N SER A 81 -6.48 -11.79 7.88
CA SER A 81 -6.58 -10.34 8.00
C SER A 81 -6.96 -9.70 6.68
N TYR A 82 -7.54 -8.49 6.72
CA TYR A 82 -7.83 -7.71 5.53
C TYR A 82 -7.54 -6.23 5.74
N HIS A 83 -6.70 -5.68 4.88
CA HIS A 83 -6.46 -4.24 4.79
C HIS A 83 -6.96 -3.71 3.44
N GLN A 84 -7.73 -2.61 3.44
CA GLN A 84 -8.39 -2.07 2.22
C GLN A 84 -7.43 -1.79 1.05
N ALA A 85 -6.15 -1.52 1.36
CA ALA A 85 -5.12 -1.34 0.34
C ALA A 85 -4.94 -2.56 -0.58
N MET A 86 -5.25 -3.76 -0.09
CA MET A 86 -5.19 -5.00 -0.87
C MET A 86 -6.08 -4.93 -2.11
N SER A 87 -7.26 -4.31 -2.02
CA SER A 87 -8.17 -4.17 -3.16
C SER A 87 -7.57 -3.37 -4.31
N TYR A 88 -6.82 -2.31 -3.99
CA TYR A 88 -6.14 -1.49 -4.99
C TYR A 88 -5.05 -2.29 -5.71
N VAL A 89 -4.19 -2.97 -4.94
CA VAL A 89 -3.06 -3.75 -5.51
C VAL A 89 -3.59 -4.95 -6.30
N ALA A 90 -4.50 -5.74 -5.74
CA ALA A 90 -5.09 -6.89 -6.42
C ALA A 90 -5.88 -6.47 -7.67
N GLY A 91 -6.68 -5.40 -7.57
CA GLY A 91 -7.42 -4.85 -8.71
C GLY A 91 -6.51 -4.42 -9.86
N PHE A 92 -5.42 -3.72 -9.56
CA PHE A 92 -4.42 -3.35 -10.56
C PHE A 92 -3.74 -4.59 -11.18
N LEU A 93 -3.30 -5.56 -10.36
CA LEU A 93 -2.66 -6.78 -10.85
C LEU A 93 -3.60 -7.63 -11.72
N LEU A 94 -4.90 -7.67 -11.42
CA LEU A 94 -5.91 -8.39 -12.22
C LEU A 94 -6.06 -7.85 -13.66
N LEU A 95 -5.62 -6.62 -13.93
CA LEU A 95 -5.61 -6.08 -15.29
C LEU A 95 -4.77 -6.98 -16.21
N THR A 96 -3.58 -7.37 -15.77
CA THR A 96 -2.59 -8.11 -16.56
C THR A 96 -2.36 -9.56 -16.13
N ASN A 97 -2.92 -10.00 -15.01
CA ASN A 97 -2.69 -11.33 -14.47
C ASN A 97 -4.02 -12.08 -14.29
N SER A 98 -3.93 -13.42 -14.28
CA SER A 98 -5.05 -14.28 -13.90
C SER A 98 -5.25 -14.23 -12.37
N PRO A 99 -6.47 -14.39 -11.84
CA PRO A 99 -6.75 -14.50 -10.40
C PRO A 99 -5.73 -15.32 -9.59
N THR A 100 -5.38 -16.53 -10.02
CA THR A 100 -4.41 -17.40 -9.32
C THR A 100 -3.05 -16.73 -9.23
N LYS A 101 -2.60 -16.11 -10.32
CA LYS A 101 -1.31 -15.39 -10.36
C LYS A 101 -1.33 -14.14 -9.48
N VAL A 102 -2.47 -13.45 -9.38
CA VAL A 102 -2.63 -12.33 -8.45
C VAL A 102 -2.51 -12.81 -7.01
N ILE A 103 -3.15 -13.92 -6.64
CA ILE A 103 -3.05 -14.51 -5.30
C ILE A 103 -1.58 -14.83 -4.99
N GLU A 104 -0.85 -15.48 -5.90
CA GLU A 104 0.57 -15.80 -5.74
C GLU A 104 1.42 -14.54 -5.52
N LYS A 105 1.24 -13.51 -6.36
CA LYS A 105 1.98 -12.24 -6.24
C LYS A 105 1.66 -11.51 -4.93
N MET A 106 0.38 -11.46 -4.54
CA MET A 106 -0.04 -10.84 -3.28
C MET A 106 0.55 -11.59 -2.07
N ARG A 107 0.61 -12.92 -2.12
CA ARG A 107 1.28 -13.74 -1.10
C ARG A 107 2.76 -13.42 -0.99
N GLN A 108 3.48 -13.38 -2.11
CA GLN A 108 4.91 -13.00 -2.12
C GLN A 108 5.13 -11.60 -1.56
N LEU A 109 4.28 -10.64 -1.93
CA LEU A 109 4.35 -9.28 -1.38
C LEU A 109 4.12 -9.29 0.14
N HIS A 110 3.07 -9.95 0.62
CA HIS A 110 2.73 -9.99 2.03
C HIS A 110 3.80 -10.70 2.89
N GLN A 111 4.38 -11.79 2.39
CA GLN A 111 5.30 -12.63 3.16
C GLN A 111 6.75 -12.16 3.09
N ASN A 112 7.18 -11.53 1.99
CA ASN A 112 8.61 -11.27 1.77
C ASN A 112 8.98 -9.79 1.66
N VAL A 113 8.03 -8.90 1.32
CA VAL A 113 8.35 -7.50 0.97
C VAL A 113 7.62 -6.48 1.85
N LEU A 114 6.32 -6.67 2.04
CA LEU A 114 5.40 -5.83 2.79
C LEU A 114 4.89 -6.57 4.03
N ILE A 115 5.83 -7.18 4.76
CA ILE A 115 5.56 -7.97 5.96
C ILE A 115 4.76 -7.12 6.95
N ASP A 116 3.60 -7.64 7.37
CA ASP A 116 2.67 -7.00 8.30
C ASP A 116 2.13 -5.61 7.86
N TYR A 117 2.17 -5.29 6.56
CA TYR A 117 1.55 -4.05 6.03
C TYR A 117 0.03 -4.17 5.85
N TRP A 118 -0.46 -5.38 5.60
CA TRP A 118 -1.88 -5.64 5.29
C TRP A 118 -2.58 -6.37 6.44
N THR A 119 -2.29 -5.94 7.66
CA THR A 119 -2.95 -6.37 8.88
C THR A 119 -4.05 -5.38 9.28
N GLU A 120 -4.91 -5.76 10.23
CA GLU A 120 -5.93 -4.86 10.80
C GLU A 120 -5.30 -3.64 11.49
N GLU A 121 -4.20 -3.86 12.19
CA GLU A 121 -3.34 -2.82 12.75
C GLU A 121 -2.00 -2.78 12.00
N PRO A 122 -1.84 -1.90 10.99
CA PRO A 122 -0.68 -1.90 10.10
C PRO A 122 0.53 -1.20 10.75
N VAL A 123 1.00 -1.74 11.88
CA VAL A 123 2.11 -1.21 12.68
C VAL A 123 3.42 -1.18 11.89
N ALA A 124 3.67 -2.17 11.03
CA ALA A 124 4.86 -2.21 10.18
C ALA A 124 4.88 -1.02 9.19
N PHE A 125 3.75 -0.75 8.54
CA PHE A 125 3.59 0.43 7.70
C PHE A 125 3.78 1.72 8.50
N ALA A 126 3.13 1.86 9.67
CA ALA A 126 3.25 3.06 10.49
C ALA A 126 4.70 3.28 10.93
N THR A 127 5.43 2.21 11.23
CA THR A 127 6.85 2.26 11.58
C THR A 127 7.66 2.77 10.40
N ASP A 128 7.45 2.20 9.22
CA ASP A 128 8.16 2.60 8.00
C ASP A 128 7.79 4.01 7.53
N ALA A 129 6.58 4.51 7.83
CA ALA A 129 6.24 5.91 7.62
C ALA A 129 7.15 6.85 8.45
N TYR A 130 7.48 6.48 9.69
CA TYR A 130 8.41 7.25 10.53
C TYR A 130 9.89 6.99 10.20
N VAL A 131 10.24 5.81 9.69
CA VAL A 131 11.57 5.59 9.08
C VAL A 131 11.76 6.57 7.93
N PHE A 132 10.75 6.70 7.06
CA PHE A 132 10.78 7.69 6.00
C PHE A 132 10.87 9.12 6.54
N ASP A 133 10.19 9.45 7.65
CA ASP A 133 10.30 10.78 8.28
C ASP A 133 11.74 11.10 8.72
N TYR A 134 12.48 10.12 9.26
CA TYR A 134 13.89 10.30 9.59
C TYR A 134 14.76 10.49 8.34
N LEU A 135 14.54 9.69 7.30
CA LEU A 135 15.25 9.88 6.02
C LEU A 135 14.92 11.25 5.40
N LEU A 136 13.68 11.70 5.50
CA LEU A 136 13.25 13.00 5.01
C LEU A 136 13.96 14.13 5.77
N ALA A 137 14.13 14.00 7.08
CA ALA A 137 14.89 14.95 7.90
C ALA A 137 16.37 15.03 7.50
N ASP A 138 16.97 13.90 7.13
CA ASP A 138 18.38 13.85 6.70
C ASP A 138 18.58 14.45 5.30
N TYR A 139 17.74 14.07 4.33
CA TYR A 139 17.90 14.45 2.92
C TYR A 139 17.27 15.80 2.57
N TYR A 140 16.11 16.13 3.16
CA TYR A 140 15.31 17.32 2.87
C TYR A 140 14.78 17.95 4.17
N PRO A 141 15.66 18.46 5.05
CA PRO A 141 15.28 18.99 6.37
C PRO A 141 14.27 20.14 6.28
N ASP A 142 14.27 20.90 5.18
CA ASP A 142 13.30 21.97 4.93
C ASP A 142 11.89 21.44 4.66
N ILE A 143 11.76 20.37 3.89
CA ILE A 143 10.47 19.68 3.68
C ILE A 143 9.99 19.08 5.01
N HIS A 144 10.87 18.36 5.72
CA HIS A 144 10.56 17.77 7.02
C HIS A 144 10.03 18.81 8.01
N GLN A 145 10.76 19.92 8.15
CA GLN A 145 10.36 21.01 9.04
C GLN A 145 9.04 21.64 8.61
N HIS A 146 8.83 21.81 7.30
CA HIS A 146 7.59 22.40 6.77
C HIS A 146 6.38 21.50 7.07
N LEU A 147 6.46 20.21 6.76
CA LEU A 147 5.38 19.26 7.06
C LEU A 147 5.10 19.17 8.57
N SER A 148 6.16 19.12 9.39
CA SER A 148 6.07 19.10 10.85
C SER A 148 5.39 20.36 11.41
N LYS A 149 5.77 21.54 10.91
CA LYS A 149 5.16 22.83 11.31
C LYS A 149 3.67 22.89 11.01
N HIS A 150 3.23 22.18 9.99
CA HIS A 150 1.84 22.09 9.56
C HIS A 150 1.11 20.86 10.12
N PHE A 151 1.73 20.13 11.08
CA PHE A 151 1.17 18.95 11.73
C PHE A 151 0.78 17.83 10.76
N ILE A 152 1.44 17.75 9.61
CA ILE A 152 1.23 16.67 8.64
C ILE A 152 2.04 15.46 9.10
N LEU A 153 1.33 14.41 9.50
CA LEU A 153 1.96 13.18 10.00
C LEU A 153 2.42 12.27 8.82
N PRO A 154 3.58 11.61 8.93
CA PRO A 154 4.11 10.71 7.91
C PRO A 154 3.13 9.65 7.44
N GLU A 155 2.36 9.06 8.37
CA GLU A 155 1.38 8.02 8.05
C GLU A 155 0.31 8.52 7.08
N THR A 156 -0.03 9.82 7.11
CA THR A 156 -1.18 10.35 6.34
C THR A 156 -0.89 10.54 4.85
N TYR A 157 0.37 10.70 4.47
CA TYR A 157 0.75 10.92 3.07
C TYR A 157 1.50 9.74 2.47
N THR A 158 2.22 8.95 3.27
CA THR A 158 2.92 7.74 2.78
C THR A 158 2.00 6.54 2.61
N GLN A 159 0.80 6.52 3.23
CA GLN A 159 -0.11 5.37 3.17
C GLN A 159 -0.37 4.88 1.75
N LYS A 160 -0.68 5.78 0.81
CA LYS A 160 -0.94 5.40 -0.59
C LYS A 160 0.34 5.09 -1.39
N TRP A 161 1.48 5.59 -0.95
CA TRP A 161 2.74 5.24 -1.60
C TRP A 161 3.13 3.80 -1.24
N PHE A 162 2.97 3.45 0.04
CA PHE A 162 3.53 2.22 0.61
C PHE A 162 2.53 1.06 0.65
N THR A 163 1.33 1.27 1.17
CA THR A 163 0.36 0.17 1.37
C THR A 163 -0.34 -0.23 0.08
N THR A 164 -0.60 0.73 -0.82
CA THR A 164 -1.22 0.49 -2.13
C THR A 164 -0.21 0.48 -3.27
N LEU A 165 1.10 0.51 -2.98
CA LEU A 165 2.17 0.52 -4.00
C LEU A 165 1.94 1.58 -5.09
N CYS A 166 1.59 2.79 -4.68
CA CYS A 166 1.27 3.93 -5.55
C CYS A 166 0.08 3.75 -6.50
N VAL A 167 -0.69 2.66 -6.40
CA VAL A 167 -1.96 2.54 -7.13
C VAL A 167 -2.90 3.67 -6.72
N GLY A 168 -3.39 4.41 -7.70
CA GLY A 168 -4.21 5.60 -7.47
C GLY A 168 -3.42 6.86 -7.10
N VAL A 169 -2.09 6.84 -7.17
CA VAL A 169 -1.21 8.02 -7.07
C VAL A 169 -0.47 8.25 -8.40
N LEU A 170 0.18 7.21 -8.93
CA LEU A 170 0.93 7.33 -10.18
C LEU A 170 0.03 7.11 -11.41
N PRO A 171 0.26 7.85 -12.52
CA PRO A 171 -0.31 7.49 -13.80
C PRO A 171 0.18 6.12 -14.27
N PHE A 172 -0.63 5.42 -15.05
CA PHE A 172 -0.37 4.01 -15.37
C PHE A 172 0.99 3.79 -16.02
N LYS A 173 1.42 4.68 -16.92
CA LYS A 173 2.75 4.61 -17.54
C LYS A 173 3.88 4.49 -16.49
N ALA A 174 3.87 5.37 -15.49
CA ALA A 174 4.85 5.35 -14.41
C ALA A 174 4.57 4.24 -13.39
N LEU A 175 3.31 3.87 -13.18
CA LEU A 175 2.92 2.80 -12.25
C LEU A 175 3.43 1.43 -12.73
N PHE A 176 3.31 1.12 -14.02
CA PHE A 176 3.89 -0.12 -14.58
C PHE A 176 5.42 -0.15 -14.40
N GLN A 177 6.10 0.95 -14.71
CA GLN A 177 7.55 1.08 -14.49
C GLN A 177 7.93 0.96 -13.01
N PHE A 178 7.12 1.52 -12.11
CA PHE A 178 7.29 1.39 -10.67
C PHE A 178 7.20 -0.07 -10.23
N PHE A 179 6.19 -0.81 -10.69
CA PHE A 179 6.04 -2.24 -10.37
C PHE A 179 7.19 -3.09 -10.94
N ASP A 180 7.60 -2.85 -12.19
CA ASP A 180 8.73 -3.57 -12.80
C ASP A 180 10.02 -3.35 -12.00
N THR A 181 10.27 -2.10 -11.59
CA THR A 181 11.43 -1.74 -10.77
C THR A 181 11.33 -2.32 -9.37
N PHE A 182 10.16 -2.22 -8.73
CA PHE A 182 9.93 -2.69 -7.36
C PHE A 182 10.10 -4.21 -7.25
N VAL A 183 9.52 -4.98 -8.18
CA VAL A 183 9.63 -6.45 -8.21
C VAL A 183 11.07 -6.89 -8.48
N THR A 184 11.78 -6.21 -9.41
CA THR A 184 13.18 -6.51 -9.71
C THR A 184 14.07 -6.28 -8.48
N ASN A 185 13.88 -5.17 -7.75
CA ASN A 185 14.66 -4.89 -6.55
C ASN A 185 14.32 -5.84 -5.39
N ALA A 186 13.05 -6.18 -5.21
CA ALA A 186 12.61 -7.13 -4.18
C ALA A 186 13.23 -8.53 -4.35
N SER A 187 13.57 -8.92 -5.58
CA SER A 187 14.24 -10.20 -5.85
C SER A 187 15.72 -10.26 -5.46
N SER A 188 16.36 -9.11 -5.26
CA SER A 188 17.81 -9.02 -4.97
C SER A 188 18.13 -8.63 -3.52
N THR A 189 17.16 -8.09 -2.78
CA THR A 189 17.32 -7.66 -1.39
C THR A 189 15.92 -7.69 -0.77
N SER A 190 15.68 -8.49 0.28
CA SER A 190 14.35 -8.65 0.88
C SER A 190 13.98 -7.44 1.73
N THR A 191 13.86 -6.28 1.10
CA THR A 191 13.47 -5.06 1.77
C THR A 191 12.73 -4.14 0.81
N ASN A 192 11.65 -3.58 1.31
CA ASN A 192 10.89 -2.47 0.73
C ASN A 192 11.69 -1.14 0.63
N ILE A 193 13.02 -1.18 0.55
CA ILE A 193 13.93 -0.02 0.47
C ILE A 193 13.61 0.86 -0.74
N PHE A 194 13.21 0.24 -1.86
CA PHE A 194 12.78 0.97 -3.05
C PHE A 194 11.63 1.95 -2.76
N LEU A 195 10.75 1.64 -1.80
CA LEU A 195 9.68 2.56 -1.40
C LEU A 195 10.24 3.85 -0.78
N PHE A 196 11.30 3.76 0.02
CA PHE A 196 11.97 4.92 0.61
C PHE A 196 12.71 5.74 -0.46
N GLN A 197 13.42 5.07 -1.36
CA GLN A 197 14.08 5.69 -2.50
C GLN A 197 13.08 6.45 -3.39
N PHE A 198 11.95 5.81 -3.70
CA PHE A 198 10.85 6.43 -4.44
C PHE A 198 10.28 7.63 -3.69
N ALA A 199 10.00 7.50 -2.39
CA ALA A 199 9.42 8.58 -1.60
C ALA A 199 10.37 9.79 -1.50
N LEU A 200 11.69 9.57 -1.36
CA LEU A 200 12.69 10.64 -1.42
C LEU A 200 12.75 11.30 -2.81
N SER A 201 12.65 10.50 -3.87
CA SER A 201 12.57 11.03 -5.23
C SER A 201 11.33 11.88 -5.43
N LEU A 202 10.16 11.41 -5.00
CA LEU A 202 8.90 12.14 -5.08
C LEU A 202 8.99 13.47 -4.34
N THR A 203 9.44 13.47 -3.07
CA THR A 203 9.55 14.71 -2.28
C THR A 203 10.51 15.72 -2.89
N LYS A 204 11.64 15.26 -3.46
CA LYS A 204 12.57 16.12 -4.22
C LYS A 204 11.88 16.81 -5.40
N HIS A 205 11.12 16.07 -6.19
CA HIS A 205 10.48 16.60 -7.40
C HIS A 205 9.37 17.60 -7.08
N ILE A 206 8.64 17.42 -5.97
CA ILE A 206 7.56 18.34 -5.56
C ILE A 206 8.04 19.46 -4.62
N ARG A 207 9.32 19.46 -4.23
CA ARG A 207 9.88 20.32 -3.17
C ARG A 207 9.52 21.79 -3.32
N GLU A 208 9.76 22.37 -4.49
CA GLU A 208 9.54 23.81 -4.72
C GLU A 208 8.07 24.18 -4.52
N GLY A 209 7.15 23.44 -5.13
CA GLY A 209 5.71 23.69 -5.01
C GLY A 209 5.18 23.43 -3.60
N LEU A 210 5.68 22.38 -2.94
CA LEU A 210 5.29 22.02 -1.58
C LEU A 210 5.70 23.08 -0.55
N LEU A 211 6.89 23.66 -0.68
CA LEU A 211 7.41 24.70 0.23
C LEU A 211 6.75 26.07 0.03
N GLN A 212 6.21 26.35 -1.17
CA GLN A 212 5.55 27.62 -1.47
C GLN A 212 4.16 27.75 -0.85
N THR A 213 3.47 26.62 -0.61
CA THR A 213 2.14 26.62 -0.01
C THR A 213 2.20 26.54 1.51
N LYS A 214 1.22 27.15 2.19
CA LYS A 214 0.94 26.97 3.63
C LYS A 214 -0.42 26.29 3.85
N ASN A 215 -1.16 26.03 2.78
CA ASN A 215 -2.47 25.39 2.84
C ASN A 215 -2.27 23.87 2.87
N VAL A 216 -2.64 23.25 3.99
CA VAL A 216 -2.50 21.81 4.23
C VAL A 216 -3.21 20.97 3.15
N ALA A 217 -4.39 21.40 2.67
CA ALA A 217 -5.09 20.69 1.61
C ALA A 217 -4.26 20.68 0.30
N VAL A 218 -3.64 21.81 -0.03
CA VAL A 218 -2.76 21.93 -1.21
C VAL A 218 -1.48 21.12 -1.02
N MET A 219 -0.92 21.06 0.19
CA MET A 219 0.21 20.16 0.47
C MET A 219 -0.13 18.70 0.20
N TYR A 220 -1.31 18.24 0.63
CA TYR A 220 -1.77 16.89 0.31
C TYR A 220 -2.01 16.67 -1.19
N GLN A 221 -2.42 17.69 -1.94
CA GLN A 221 -2.50 17.62 -3.40
C GLN A 221 -1.11 17.40 -4.03
N TYR A 222 -0.09 18.13 -3.58
CA TYR A 222 1.30 17.90 -3.99
C TYR A 222 1.79 16.48 -3.65
N LEU A 223 1.58 16.04 -2.41
CA LEU A 223 1.98 14.72 -1.92
C LEU A 223 1.23 13.57 -2.64
N ARG A 224 0.07 13.84 -3.24
CA ARG A 224 -0.71 12.85 -4.00
C ARG A 224 -0.51 12.94 -5.50
N LEU A 225 0.35 13.85 -5.98
CA LEU A 225 0.50 14.17 -7.40
C LEU A 225 -0.86 14.47 -8.07
N ASP A 226 -1.73 15.18 -7.35
CA ASP A 226 -3.11 15.41 -7.74
C ASP A 226 -3.21 16.34 -8.97
N SER A 227 -4.01 15.97 -9.97
CA SER A 227 -4.16 16.73 -11.22
C SER A 227 -4.78 18.11 -11.03
N SER A 228 -5.39 18.39 -9.87
CA SER A 228 -5.81 19.75 -9.50
C SER A 228 -4.65 20.75 -9.35
N ILE A 229 -3.41 20.26 -9.23
CA ILE A 229 -2.20 21.11 -9.29
C ILE A 229 -1.88 21.38 -10.78
N PRO A 230 -1.92 22.64 -11.25
CA PRO A 230 -1.72 22.96 -12.67
C PRO A 230 -0.36 22.53 -13.22
N GLN A 231 0.67 22.48 -12.36
CA GLN A 231 2.01 22.03 -12.74
C GLN A 231 2.05 20.55 -13.11
N PHE A 232 1.13 19.75 -12.57
CA PHE A 232 1.05 18.32 -12.84
C PHE A 232 0.19 18.02 -14.06
N ASP A 233 -0.93 18.71 -14.26
CA ASP A 233 -1.95 18.32 -15.24
C ASP A 233 -1.40 18.00 -16.66
N ALA A 234 -0.50 18.86 -17.17
CA ALA A 234 0.07 18.69 -18.51
C ALA A 234 1.28 17.72 -18.59
N LYS A 235 2.00 17.52 -17.48
CA LYS A 235 3.30 16.82 -17.46
C LYS A 235 3.38 15.69 -16.45
N LEU A 236 2.24 15.24 -15.89
CA LEU A 236 2.20 14.26 -14.82
C LEU A 236 2.87 12.94 -15.24
N ASP A 237 2.65 12.49 -16.47
CA ASP A 237 3.27 11.25 -16.97
C ASP A 237 4.80 11.36 -17.01
N GLU A 238 5.34 12.46 -17.55
CA GLU A 238 6.80 12.72 -17.60
C GLU A 238 7.40 12.88 -16.20
N LEU A 239 6.73 13.66 -15.34
CA LEU A 239 7.12 13.87 -13.95
C LEU A 239 7.16 12.55 -13.18
N ALA A 240 6.11 11.74 -13.28
CA ALA A 240 5.97 10.48 -12.56
C ALA A 240 7.02 9.45 -13.03
N VAL A 241 7.27 9.35 -14.34
CA VAL A 241 8.36 8.52 -14.89
C VAL A 241 9.71 9.00 -14.35
N SER A 242 9.97 10.31 -14.36
CA SER A 242 11.20 10.87 -13.80
C SER A 242 11.36 10.57 -12.31
N ILE A 243 10.28 10.65 -11.52
CA ILE A 243 10.30 10.29 -10.09
C ILE A 243 10.75 8.83 -9.91
N VAL A 244 10.16 7.90 -10.66
CA VAL A 244 10.51 6.47 -10.58
C VAL A 244 11.95 6.23 -11.03
N ASP A 245 12.37 6.82 -12.16
CA ASP A 245 13.72 6.67 -12.69
C ASP A 245 14.80 7.21 -11.75
N LYS A 246 14.52 8.30 -11.06
CA LYS A 246 15.44 8.96 -10.13
C LYS A 246 15.43 8.38 -8.73
N ALA A 247 14.54 7.43 -8.42
CA ALA A 247 14.52 6.74 -7.13
C ALA A 247 15.85 6.01 -6.87
N LYS A 248 16.38 5.31 -7.88
CA LYS A 248 17.65 4.56 -7.76
C LYS A 248 18.88 5.44 -7.52
N ASP A 249 18.79 6.75 -7.71
CA ASP A 249 19.90 7.69 -7.46
C ASP A 249 20.14 7.88 -5.95
N TYR A 250 19.22 7.44 -5.08
CA TYR A 250 19.39 7.48 -3.63
C TYR A 250 20.06 6.20 -3.11
N ASP A 251 21.31 6.34 -2.69
CA ASP A 251 22.01 5.28 -1.96
C ASP A 251 21.61 5.30 -0.48
N LEU A 252 20.89 4.26 -0.05
CA LEU A 252 20.47 4.08 1.35
C LEU A 252 21.25 2.97 2.06
N SER A 253 22.32 2.45 1.46
CA SER A 253 23.11 1.34 2.00
C SER A 253 23.81 1.66 3.33
N SER A 254 24.07 2.93 3.61
CA SER A 254 24.67 3.37 4.87
C SER A 254 23.72 3.29 6.07
N TYR A 255 22.42 3.12 5.84
CA TYR A 255 21.41 3.11 6.89
C TYR A 255 21.18 1.69 7.42
N ASP A 256 21.20 1.57 8.75
CA ASP A 256 20.75 0.35 9.43
C ASP A 256 19.23 0.41 9.61
N PHE A 257 18.50 -0.16 8.65
CA PHE A 257 17.04 -0.15 8.64
C PHE A 257 16.41 -0.90 9.82
N VAL A 258 17.11 -1.90 10.39
CA VAL A 258 16.63 -2.61 11.57
C VAL A 258 16.60 -1.65 12.76
N LYS A 259 17.72 -0.95 13.00
CA LYS A 259 17.80 0.07 14.07
C LYS A 259 16.88 1.26 13.83
N LEU A 260 16.74 1.71 12.59
CA LEU A 260 15.81 2.81 12.27
C LEU A 260 14.36 2.43 12.57
N ARG A 261 13.94 1.22 12.24
CA ARG A 261 12.60 0.71 12.56
C ARG A 261 12.39 0.58 14.06
N GLU A 262 13.36 0.04 14.78
CA GLU A 262 13.30 -0.04 16.25
C GLU A 262 13.16 1.35 16.87
N LYS A 263 13.97 2.31 16.42
CA LYS A 263 13.90 3.70 16.86
C LYS A 263 12.53 4.32 16.56
N ALA A 264 12.06 4.21 15.31
CA ALA A 264 10.77 4.74 14.87
C ALA A 264 9.62 4.19 15.72
N TYR A 265 9.58 2.88 15.93
CA TYR A 265 8.56 2.24 16.77
C TYR A 265 8.60 2.76 18.20
N ASN A 266 9.76 2.73 18.85
CA ASN A 266 9.91 3.09 20.26
C ASN A 266 9.62 4.57 20.52
N GLU A 267 10.09 5.48 19.65
CA GLU A 267 9.93 6.93 19.84
C GLU A 267 8.55 7.44 19.41
N LYS A 268 7.93 6.85 18.38
CA LYS A 268 6.75 7.44 17.72
C LYS A 268 5.46 6.66 17.92
N LEU A 269 5.53 5.35 18.08
CA LEU A 269 4.35 4.48 18.04
C LEU A 269 4.04 3.81 19.38
N ARG A 270 5.06 3.32 20.08
CA ARG A 270 4.91 2.47 21.26
C ARG A 270 3.94 3.05 22.29
N SER A 271 4.15 4.29 22.73
CA SER A 271 3.28 4.91 23.73
C SER A 271 1.84 5.10 23.24
N ARG A 272 1.64 5.43 21.96
CA ARG A 272 0.31 5.59 21.36
C ARG A 272 -0.44 4.25 21.29
N LEU A 273 0.25 3.17 20.92
CA LEU A 273 -0.31 1.82 20.85
C LEU A 273 -0.63 1.26 22.24
N GLU A 274 0.28 1.42 23.21
CA GLU A 274 0.04 1.00 24.59
C GLU A 274 -1.16 1.75 25.21
N ALA A 275 -1.31 3.05 24.93
CA ALA A 275 -2.46 3.84 25.38
C ALA A 275 -3.77 3.39 24.72
N ALA A 276 -3.75 3.12 23.41
CA ALA A 276 -4.91 2.61 22.68
C ALA A 276 -5.37 1.26 23.27
N LYS A 277 -4.43 0.35 23.54
CA LYS A 277 -4.73 -0.95 24.15
C LYS A 277 -5.39 -0.80 25.52
N ARG A 278 -4.82 0.01 26.42
CA ARG A 278 -5.42 0.26 27.75
C ARG A 278 -6.84 0.79 27.64
N SER A 279 -7.07 1.75 26.74
CA SER A 279 -8.42 2.31 26.54
C SER A 279 -9.42 1.30 25.99
N HIS A 280 -8.96 0.33 25.19
CA HIS A 280 -9.79 -0.74 24.65
C HIS A 280 -10.11 -1.77 25.74
N ASP A 281 -9.12 -2.16 26.54
CA ASP A 281 -9.29 -3.09 27.66
C ASP A 281 -10.26 -2.50 28.72
N GLU A 282 -10.12 -1.21 29.05
CA GLU A 282 -11.04 -0.49 29.94
C GLU A 282 -12.48 -0.48 29.42
N ARG A 283 -12.69 -0.31 28.10
CA ARG A 283 -14.02 -0.38 27.48
C ARG A 283 -14.60 -1.79 27.53
N LYS A 284 -13.79 -2.82 27.27
CA LYS A 284 -14.22 -4.22 27.38
C LYS A 284 -14.66 -4.58 28.79
N VAL A 285 -13.89 -4.17 29.81
CA VAL A 285 -14.26 -4.35 31.23
C VAL A 285 -15.55 -3.61 31.58
N SER A 286 -15.73 -2.39 31.08
CA SER A 286 -16.97 -1.64 31.27
C SER A 286 -18.19 -2.34 30.65
N ILE A 287 -18.07 -2.87 29.43
CA ILE A 287 -19.16 -3.55 28.71
C ILE A 287 -19.52 -4.88 29.36
N THR A 288 -18.53 -5.66 29.82
CA THR A 288 -18.76 -6.90 30.57
C THR A 288 -19.38 -6.64 31.93
N SER A 289 -19.00 -5.54 32.61
CA SER A 289 -19.63 -5.15 33.88
C SER A 289 -21.08 -4.67 33.72
N SER A 290 -21.47 -4.19 32.53
CA SER A 290 -22.84 -3.74 32.23
C SER A 290 -23.73 -4.82 31.61
N SER A 291 -23.15 -5.95 31.18
CA SER A 291 -23.84 -7.04 30.46
C SER A 291 -23.87 -8.34 31.27
N SER A 292 -24.06 -8.23 32.59
CA SER A 292 -24.14 -9.37 33.51
C SER A 292 -25.46 -10.15 33.38
N ASP A 293 -25.81 -10.61 32.18
CA ASP A 293 -26.84 -11.63 31.90
C ASP A 293 -26.71 -12.12 30.43
N HIS A 294 -25.66 -12.88 30.11
CA HIS A 294 -25.72 -14.12 29.30
C HIS A 294 -24.33 -14.66 28.93
N GLU A 295 -24.31 -15.95 28.60
CA GLU A 295 -23.22 -16.92 28.66
C GLU A 295 -22.00 -16.63 27.77
N SER A 296 -20.85 -17.06 28.26
CA SER A 296 -19.51 -16.95 27.68
C SER A 296 -19.31 -17.89 26.48
N GLU A 297 -18.97 -17.33 25.31
CA GLU A 297 -18.19 -18.01 24.29
C GLU A 297 -16.73 -17.57 24.40
N GLU A 298 -15.81 -18.54 24.48
CA GLU A 298 -14.36 -18.32 24.51
C GLU A 298 -13.90 -17.83 23.12
N GLU A 299 -13.60 -16.54 22.99
CA GLU A 299 -12.81 -16.03 21.87
C GLU A 299 -11.32 -16.27 22.15
N GLU A 300 -10.67 -17.02 21.26
CA GLU A 300 -9.22 -17.27 21.30
C GLU A 300 -8.45 -15.96 21.14
N GLU A 301 -7.73 -15.57 22.19
CA GLU A 301 -7.07 -14.26 22.33
C GLU A 301 -5.78 -14.20 21.48
N ALA A 302 -5.78 -13.40 20.40
CA ALA A 302 -4.57 -13.12 19.63
C ALA A 302 -3.61 -12.21 20.44
N GLN A 303 -2.48 -12.75 20.88
CA GLN A 303 -1.44 -11.95 21.54
C GLN A 303 -0.84 -10.91 20.58
N PRO A 304 -0.57 -9.67 21.03
CA PRO A 304 0.03 -8.66 20.18
C PRO A 304 1.45 -9.09 19.76
N ILE A 305 1.72 -9.02 18.46
CA ILE A 305 3.02 -9.37 17.88
C ILE A 305 4.05 -8.36 18.39
N THR A 306 5.01 -8.80 19.21
CA THR A 306 6.07 -7.91 19.73
C THR A 306 7.07 -7.54 18.64
N MET A 307 7.78 -6.41 18.75
CA MET A 307 8.86 -6.06 17.79
C MET A 307 9.94 -7.15 17.71
N LYS A 308 10.22 -7.88 18.79
CA LYS A 308 11.07 -9.08 18.73
C LYS A 308 10.48 -10.16 17.83
N THR A 309 9.16 -10.35 17.85
CA THR A 309 8.47 -11.30 16.96
C THR A 309 8.42 -10.81 15.51
N LEU A 310 8.21 -9.50 15.28
CA LEU A 310 8.26 -8.88 13.95
C LEU A 310 9.66 -8.97 13.34
N VAL A 311 10.69 -8.54 14.08
CA VAL A 311 12.09 -8.60 13.66
C VAL A 311 12.55 -10.04 13.45
N ASN A 312 12.23 -10.97 14.37
CA ASN A 312 12.56 -12.38 14.19
C ASN A 312 11.85 -12.98 12.96
N ARG A 313 10.61 -12.58 12.66
CA ARG A 313 9.90 -13.02 11.44
C ARG A 313 10.57 -12.47 10.18
N MET A 314 11.04 -11.22 10.20
CA MET A 314 11.76 -10.61 9.08
C MET A 314 13.18 -11.18 8.89
N GLU A 315 13.88 -11.53 9.98
CA GLU A 315 15.23 -12.10 9.96
C GLU A 315 15.24 -13.58 9.53
N ASN A 316 14.24 -14.37 9.96
CA ASN A 316 14.16 -15.81 9.65
C ASN A 316 13.72 -16.13 8.21
N LEU A 317 13.32 -15.13 7.42
CA LEU A 317 12.95 -15.30 6.00
C LEU A 317 14.12 -15.03 5.04
N HIS A 318 15.32 -14.73 5.56
CA HIS A 318 16.55 -14.51 4.79
C HIS A 318 17.48 -15.73 4.74
N ILE A 319 17.04 -16.89 5.24
CA ILE A 319 17.80 -18.14 5.19
C ILE A 319 16.87 -19.27 4.76
N GLU A 320 16.73 -19.45 3.44
CA GLU A 320 16.83 -20.73 2.73
C GLU A 320 16.81 -20.51 1.21
#